data_AF-A0A5C9A344-F1
#
_entry.id   AF-A0A5C9A344-F1
#
_cell.length_a   1.000
_cell.length_b   1.000
_cell.length_c   1.000
_cell.angle_alpha   90.00
_cell.angle_beta   90.00
_cell.angle_gamma   90.00
#
_symmetry.space_group_name_H-M   'P 1'
#
loop_
_entity.id
_entity.type
_entity.pdbx_description
1 polymer ?
#
loop_
_entity_poly.entity_id
_entity_poly.type
_entity_poly.pdbx_seq_one_letter_code
_entity_poly.pdbx_strand_id
1 'polypeptide(L)'
;MRLLILLSIFAFLGACKVVVSVPEGGRVVSLSGDFACEAGETCTIDVTDTDFDKTFRVEAEAGLQWRWRQFPRGLCGGSQSDCRLATTGFPGNDNLLAILASDQEFYLEPKFWPQGESEVAGLGRGTLTGFGSLIINEQTHLALDDNTRIRLDGDDNPSASDLALGMVLHYTSGDDTTNNLATGTALTVDAISEVKGPITSVNPLRVLAQLVISTGDTVLADLPGGQLNALVVGDELEVHGFRGGNNEINATRIQRKAGGIPVWKLTGTVTGVGTGTFNIGSQEILLGDIAPRDCSGPLAIGDQVEARFARDPGFQPGQALATLSDIECQGGGLPSPANPIASVLAGEFEGVVNRVISAERFEFNGQLVVLKSNTRFRFGTRSDIIPGARLEAEGTFDAVNSVLTAREIKFKGSRVRIEAPLESSGGQISLLGIRLLVTAVTEDEDGILDTLSSRQVEVRGFLDGTGWVVAEQLRERGDPDAGDVRLRGPASDIDGNGFSILGIRIDTDTARAFRNRSGVLIDRATFFQRLVEGAVVSAEDATWDGAGSLRNARIELED
;
A
#
# COMPACT_ATOMS: atom_id res chain seq x y z
N MET A 1 -44.38 12.86 -63.10
CA MET A 1 -43.26 13.81 -63.23
C MET A 1 -42.42 13.68 -61.97
N ARG A 2 -41.23 13.05 -62.07
CA ARG A 2 -40.34 12.73 -60.95
C ARG A 2 -39.69 14.01 -60.42
N LEU A 3 -39.82 14.28 -59.13
CA LEU A 3 -39.07 15.33 -58.42
C LEU A 3 -37.76 14.71 -57.95
N LEU A 4 -36.64 15.02 -58.62
CA LEU A 4 -35.30 14.63 -58.17
C LEU A 4 -34.93 15.47 -56.93
N ILE A 5 -34.70 14.78 -55.81
CA ILE A 5 -34.01 15.32 -54.64
C ILE A 5 -32.51 15.28 -54.97
N LEU A 6 -31.87 16.46 -55.06
CA LEU A 6 -30.40 16.55 -55.06
C LEU A 6 -29.91 16.21 -53.64
N LEU A 7 -29.33 15.03 -53.50
CA LEU A 7 -28.57 14.63 -52.31
C LEU A 7 -27.13 15.17 -52.51
N SER A 8 -26.79 16.30 -51.87
CA SER A 8 -25.40 16.75 -51.76
C SER A 8 -24.61 15.75 -50.91
N ILE A 9 -23.82 14.91 -51.57
CA ILE A 9 -22.82 14.05 -50.95
C ILE A 9 -21.65 14.97 -50.54
N PHE A 10 -21.58 15.35 -49.27
CA PHE A 10 -20.37 15.90 -48.68
C PHE A 10 -19.35 14.75 -48.61
N ALA A 11 -18.40 14.74 -49.54
CA ALA A 11 -17.22 13.89 -49.43
C ALA A 11 -16.36 14.47 -48.29
N PHE A 12 -16.34 13.82 -47.14
CA PHE A 12 -15.36 14.12 -46.10
C PHE A 12 -13.99 13.71 -46.66
N LEU A 13 -13.21 14.70 -47.10
CA LEU A 13 -11.79 14.52 -47.42
C LEU A 13 -11.10 14.15 -46.10
N GLY A 14 -10.52 12.94 -46.03
CA GLY A 14 -9.70 12.53 -44.90
C GLY A 14 -8.45 13.38 -44.84
N ALA A 15 -8.21 14.02 -43.70
CA ALA A 15 -7.00 14.79 -43.42
C ALA A 15 -6.52 14.46 -42.01
N CYS A 16 -5.20 14.28 -41.86
CA CYS A 16 -4.58 14.14 -40.55
C CYS A 16 -4.81 15.41 -39.74
N LYS A 17 -5.09 15.29 -38.44
CA LYS A 17 -5.40 16.42 -37.58
C LYS A 17 -4.38 16.58 -36.47
N VAL A 18 -4.01 17.83 -36.19
CA VAL A 18 -3.38 18.24 -34.94
C VAL A 18 -4.44 18.90 -34.08
N VAL A 19 -4.79 18.25 -32.97
CA VAL A 19 -5.74 18.75 -31.97
C VAL A 19 -4.94 19.40 -30.84
N VAL A 20 -5.08 20.71 -30.68
CA VAL A 20 -4.45 21.48 -29.61
C VAL A 20 -5.48 21.66 -28.50
N SER A 21 -5.30 21.00 -27.36
CA SER A 21 -6.19 21.14 -26.20
C SER A 21 -5.45 21.90 -25.10
N VAL A 22 -6.00 23.02 -24.64
CA VAL A 22 -5.32 23.92 -23.71
C VAL A 22 -6.13 24.01 -22.42
N PRO A 23 -5.63 23.49 -21.29
CA PRO A 23 -6.27 23.69 -19.99
C PRO A 23 -6.11 25.14 -19.52
N GLU A 24 -6.82 25.51 -18.44
CA GLU A 24 -6.61 26.79 -17.76
C GLU A 24 -5.14 26.97 -17.34
N GLY A 25 -4.66 28.23 -17.32
CA GLY A 25 -3.29 28.56 -16.92
C GLY A 25 -2.35 28.97 -18.07
N GLY A 26 -2.84 29.06 -19.31
CA GLY A 26 -2.06 29.62 -20.40
C GLY A 26 -2.70 29.42 -21.77
N ARG A 27 -1.92 29.68 -22.82
CA ARG A 27 -2.34 29.50 -24.21
C ARG A 27 -1.25 28.87 -25.08
N VAL A 28 -1.64 28.33 -26.23
CA VAL A 28 -0.71 27.79 -27.23
C VAL A 28 -0.78 28.62 -28.49
N VAL A 29 0.36 29.15 -28.93
CA VAL A 29 0.47 29.97 -30.13
C VAL A 29 1.49 29.38 -31.09
N SER A 30 1.28 29.53 -32.39
CA SER A 30 2.32 29.26 -33.39
C SER A 30 3.31 30.43 -33.46
N LEU A 31 4.60 30.17 -33.65
CA LEU A 31 5.61 31.22 -33.82
C LEU A 31 5.40 32.07 -35.09
N SER A 32 4.69 31.54 -36.09
CA SER A 32 4.29 32.32 -37.26
C SER A 32 3.12 33.28 -36.98
N GLY A 33 2.42 33.11 -35.85
CA GLY A 33 1.25 33.89 -35.48
C GLY A 33 -0.06 33.47 -36.15
N ASP A 34 -0.05 32.42 -36.97
CA ASP A 34 -1.23 31.97 -37.73
C ASP A 34 -2.25 31.22 -36.87
N PHE A 35 -1.83 30.69 -35.73
CA PHE A 35 -2.64 29.94 -34.79
C PHE A 35 -2.45 30.45 -33.36
N ALA A 36 -3.57 30.59 -32.64
CA ALA A 36 -3.64 30.80 -31.21
C ALA A 36 -4.81 29.97 -30.68
N CYS A 37 -4.55 29.19 -29.63
CA CYS A 37 -5.56 28.42 -28.91
C CYS A 37 -5.52 28.86 -27.45
N GLU A 38 -6.61 29.46 -26.98
CA GLU A 38 -6.65 30.13 -25.68
C GLU A 38 -6.94 29.14 -24.54
N ALA A 39 -6.80 29.62 -23.29
CA ALA A 39 -7.07 28.83 -22.09
C ALA A 39 -8.49 28.23 -22.12
N GLY A 40 -8.60 26.94 -21.78
CA GLY A 40 -9.86 26.20 -21.78
C GLY A 40 -10.37 25.77 -23.17
N GLU A 41 -9.68 26.14 -24.26
CA GLU A 41 -10.11 25.82 -25.62
C GLU A 41 -9.54 24.50 -26.15
N THR A 42 -10.19 23.99 -27.19
CA THR A 42 -9.62 22.92 -28.03
C THR A 42 -9.74 23.29 -29.49
N CYS A 43 -8.59 23.45 -30.14
CA CYS A 43 -8.45 23.89 -31.52
C CYS A 43 -8.03 22.69 -32.40
N THR A 44 -8.52 22.63 -33.64
CA THR A 44 -8.16 21.57 -34.58
C THR A 44 -7.51 22.18 -35.82
N ILE A 45 -6.39 21.61 -36.24
CA ILE A 45 -5.64 22.02 -37.42
C ILE A 45 -5.58 20.83 -38.37
N ASP A 46 -6.13 21.00 -39.58
CA ASP A 46 -6.04 20.00 -40.64
C ASP A 46 -4.67 20.08 -41.32
N VAL A 47 -3.96 18.96 -41.37
CA VAL A 47 -2.67 18.80 -42.04
C VAL A 47 -2.90 17.99 -43.31
N THR A 48 -2.97 18.68 -44.45
CA THR A 48 -3.43 18.11 -45.73
C THR A 48 -2.32 17.92 -46.76
N ASP A 49 -1.13 18.47 -46.53
CA ASP A 49 -0.02 18.42 -47.47
C ASP A 49 1.35 18.26 -46.79
N THR A 50 2.37 18.05 -47.61
CA THR A 50 3.76 17.86 -47.17
C THR A 50 4.51 19.16 -46.91
N ASP A 51 3.85 20.32 -47.02
CA ASP A 51 4.46 21.64 -46.84
C ASP A 51 4.21 22.20 -45.42
N PHE A 52 3.46 21.47 -44.58
CA PHE A 52 3.24 21.84 -43.19
C PHE A 52 4.56 21.87 -42.41
N ASP A 53 4.86 23.03 -41.82
CA ASP A 53 6.01 23.25 -40.95
C ASP A 53 5.66 24.39 -39.99
N LYS A 54 5.31 24.03 -38.75
CA LYS A 54 4.86 24.98 -37.72
C LYS A 54 5.54 24.66 -36.39
N THR A 55 5.92 25.72 -35.68
CA THR A 55 6.45 25.63 -34.32
C THR A 55 5.44 26.23 -33.35
N PHE A 56 5.02 25.44 -32.36
CA PHE A 56 4.06 25.84 -31.33
C PHE A 56 4.79 26.17 -30.04
N ARG A 57 4.41 27.28 -29.40
CA ARG A 57 4.92 27.78 -28.13
C ARG A 57 3.78 27.84 -27.13
N VAL A 58 4.08 27.48 -25.90
CA VAL A 58 3.18 27.69 -24.76
C VAL A 58 3.50 29.03 -24.11
N GLU A 59 2.47 29.84 -23.90
CA GLU A 59 2.53 31.06 -23.10
C GLU A 59 1.75 30.81 -21.81
N ALA A 60 2.48 30.41 -20.76
CA ALA A 60 1.90 30.18 -19.44
C ALA A 60 1.60 31.51 -18.72
N GLU A 61 0.56 31.50 -17.89
CA GLU A 61 0.25 32.61 -17.00
C GLU A 61 1.37 32.83 -15.96
N ALA A 62 1.42 34.05 -15.42
CA ALA A 62 2.45 34.44 -14.46
C ALA A 62 2.42 33.54 -13.21
N GLY A 63 3.60 33.03 -12.84
CA GLY A 63 3.74 32.14 -11.69
C GLY A 63 3.40 30.68 -11.98
N LEU A 64 3.17 30.30 -13.25
CA LEU A 64 3.04 28.90 -13.65
C LEU A 64 4.26 28.43 -14.45
N GLN A 65 4.65 27.19 -14.22
CA GLN A 65 5.53 26.40 -15.07
C GLN A 65 4.70 25.55 -16.03
N TRP A 66 5.31 25.08 -17.12
CA TRP A 66 4.63 24.26 -18.11
C TRP A 66 5.53 23.25 -18.79
N ARG A 67 4.93 22.22 -19.39
CA ARG A 67 5.54 21.34 -20.39
C ARG A 67 4.48 20.69 -21.27
N TRP A 68 4.89 20.09 -22.39
CA TRP A 68 4.00 19.26 -23.21
C TRP A 68 3.67 17.95 -22.48
N ARG A 69 2.39 17.60 -22.41
CA ARG A 69 1.93 16.36 -21.80
C ARG A 69 2.36 15.16 -22.65
N GLN A 70 2.86 14.11 -21.99
CA GLN A 70 3.26 12.86 -22.65
C GLN A 70 2.15 11.81 -22.58
N PHE A 71 1.65 11.38 -23.73
CA PHE A 71 0.62 10.35 -23.87
C PHE A 71 0.61 9.79 -25.31
N PRO A 72 -0.06 8.66 -25.59
CA PRO A 72 -0.15 8.11 -26.95
C PRO A 72 -0.69 9.14 -27.94
N ARG A 73 0.02 9.33 -29.07
CA ARG A 73 -0.23 10.37 -30.10
C ARG A 73 -0.08 11.82 -29.64
N GLY A 74 0.32 12.07 -28.39
CA GLY A 74 0.78 13.38 -27.93
C GLY A 74 2.14 13.72 -28.54
N LEU A 75 2.23 14.88 -29.17
CA LEU A 75 3.43 15.38 -29.83
C LEU A 75 4.26 16.20 -28.83
N CYS A 76 5.59 16.08 -28.93
CA CYS A 76 6.55 16.78 -28.06
C CYS A 76 6.44 16.49 -26.56
N GLY A 77 5.69 15.46 -26.16
CA GLY A 77 5.46 15.11 -24.75
C GLY A 77 6.73 14.99 -23.92
N GLY A 78 6.69 15.55 -22.71
CA GLY A 78 7.80 15.63 -21.75
C GLY A 78 8.70 16.86 -21.95
N SER A 79 8.61 17.56 -23.08
CA SER A 79 9.47 18.72 -23.37
C SER A 79 8.91 20.04 -22.80
N GLN A 80 9.81 20.88 -22.28
CA GLN A 80 9.54 22.29 -21.94
C GLN A 80 9.96 23.27 -23.05
N SER A 81 10.21 22.76 -24.26
CA SER A 81 10.63 23.55 -25.41
C SER A 81 9.49 23.75 -26.40
N ASP A 82 9.62 24.77 -27.25
CA ASP A 82 8.74 24.96 -28.40
C ASP A 82 8.68 23.67 -29.24
N CYS A 83 7.47 23.29 -29.69
CA CYS A 83 7.21 22.05 -30.42
C CYS A 83 7.13 22.30 -31.92
N ARG A 84 8.15 21.88 -32.68
CA ARG A 84 8.14 21.96 -34.15
C ARG A 84 7.55 20.69 -34.76
N LEU A 85 6.51 20.87 -35.55
CA LEU A 85 5.82 19.83 -36.32
C LEU A 85 6.00 20.10 -37.81
N ALA A 86 6.54 19.13 -38.55
CA ALA A 86 6.78 19.28 -39.98
C ALA A 86 6.51 18.00 -40.77
N THR A 87 5.88 18.16 -41.93
CA THR A 87 5.64 17.09 -42.93
C THR A 87 6.56 17.20 -44.15
N THR A 88 7.46 18.20 -44.17
CA THR A 88 8.43 18.43 -45.26
C THR A 88 9.39 17.27 -45.53
N GLY A 89 9.52 16.33 -44.59
CA GLY A 89 10.26 15.08 -44.76
C GLY A 89 9.44 13.87 -45.20
N PHE A 90 8.13 14.00 -45.42
CA PHE A 90 7.22 12.89 -45.78
C PHE A 90 7.33 12.43 -47.24
N PRO A 91 7.65 13.28 -48.24
CA PRO A 91 7.76 12.83 -49.63
C PRO A 91 8.72 11.64 -49.79
N GLY A 92 8.25 10.60 -50.50
CA GLY A 92 8.99 9.36 -50.70
C GLY A 92 8.83 8.29 -49.61
N ASN A 93 7.97 8.53 -48.61
CA ASN A 93 7.63 7.55 -47.57
C ASN A 93 6.12 7.26 -47.55
N ASP A 94 5.72 6.14 -48.15
CA ASP A 94 4.31 5.75 -48.31
C ASP A 94 3.55 5.61 -46.97
N ASN A 95 4.23 5.19 -45.89
CA ASN A 95 3.60 5.06 -44.58
C ASN A 95 3.26 6.42 -43.96
N LEU A 96 4.16 7.41 -44.11
CA LEU A 96 3.92 8.77 -43.60
C LEU A 96 2.88 9.52 -44.46
N LEU A 97 2.91 9.32 -45.78
CA LEU A 97 1.88 9.85 -46.68
C LEU A 97 0.50 9.23 -46.41
N ALA A 98 0.45 7.95 -46.03
CA ALA A 98 -0.79 7.29 -45.62
C ALA A 98 -1.37 7.88 -44.32
N ILE A 99 -0.53 8.27 -43.35
CA ILE A 99 -0.97 9.00 -42.16
C ILE A 99 -1.58 10.35 -42.58
N LEU A 100 -0.94 11.08 -43.49
CA LEU A 100 -1.42 12.37 -43.98
C LEU A 100 -2.80 12.29 -44.67
N ALA A 101 -3.02 11.21 -45.44
CA ALA A 101 -4.27 10.94 -46.13
C ALA A 101 -5.35 10.28 -45.24
N SER A 102 -5.04 10.00 -43.97
CA SER A 102 -5.97 9.41 -43.00
C SER A 102 -6.75 10.47 -42.24
N ASP A 103 -7.66 10.07 -41.35
CA ASP A 103 -8.38 10.90 -40.39
C ASP A 103 -7.78 10.83 -38.97
N GLN A 104 -6.51 10.40 -38.85
CA GLN A 104 -5.85 10.25 -37.56
C GLN A 104 -5.64 11.60 -36.87
N GLU A 105 -5.85 11.61 -35.55
CA GLU A 105 -5.59 12.75 -34.68
C GLU A 105 -4.32 12.55 -33.88
N PHE A 106 -3.50 13.61 -33.84
CA PHE A 106 -2.36 13.79 -32.97
C PHE A 106 -2.59 15.02 -32.10
N TYR A 107 -2.00 15.07 -30.91
CA TYR A 107 -2.39 16.03 -29.90
C TYR A 107 -1.22 16.92 -29.45
N LEU A 108 -1.51 18.18 -29.20
CA LEU A 108 -0.66 19.10 -28.46
C LEU A 108 -1.43 19.56 -27.23
N GLU A 109 -0.93 19.20 -26.04
CA GLU A 109 -1.58 19.55 -24.79
C GLU A 109 -0.51 20.02 -23.79
N PRO A 110 -0.48 21.31 -23.40
CA PRO A 110 0.38 21.74 -22.32
C PRO A 110 -0.21 21.31 -20.98
N LYS A 111 0.67 21.07 -20.01
CA LYS A 111 0.32 20.95 -18.59
C LYS A 111 0.92 22.14 -17.86
N PHE A 112 0.15 22.76 -16.97
CA PHE A 112 0.59 23.88 -16.12
C PHE A 112 0.61 23.49 -14.63
N TRP A 113 1.52 24.08 -13.86
CA TRP A 113 1.56 23.95 -12.40
C TRP A 113 2.24 25.17 -11.75
N PRO A 114 2.03 25.45 -10.45
CA PRO A 114 2.64 26.59 -9.79
C PRO A 114 4.18 26.57 -9.83
N GLN A 115 4.78 27.74 -10.03
CA GLN A 115 6.22 27.92 -9.98
C GLN A 115 6.74 27.59 -8.58
N GLY A 116 7.75 26.72 -8.51
CA GLY A 116 8.32 26.23 -7.24
C GLY A 116 7.68 24.95 -6.74
N GLU A 117 6.70 24.39 -7.45
CA GLU A 117 6.25 23.00 -7.28
C GLU A 117 6.92 22.11 -8.33
N SER A 118 7.20 20.86 -7.95
CA SER A 118 7.74 19.86 -8.86
C SER A 118 6.66 18.87 -9.26
N GLU A 119 6.80 18.26 -10.44
CA GLU A 119 5.87 17.25 -10.89
C GLU A 119 6.06 15.92 -10.16
N VAL A 120 4.95 15.28 -9.83
CA VAL A 120 4.98 13.98 -9.14
C VAL A 120 5.09 12.86 -10.17
N ALA A 121 6.17 12.10 -10.15
CA ALA A 121 6.34 10.91 -10.98
C ALA A 121 6.17 9.58 -10.23
N GLY A 122 6.34 9.60 -8.91
CA GLY A 122 6.02 8.46 -8.07
C GLY A 122 5.43 8.87 -6.73
N LEU A 123 4.72 7.95 -6.11
CA LEU A 123 4.10 8.14 -4.81
C LEU A 123 4.01 6.82 -4.07
N GLY A 124 4.00 6.89 -2.74
CA GLY A 124 3.87 5.68 -1.97
C GLY A 124 3.50 5.86 -0.51
N ARG A 125 3.22 4.72 0.12
CA ARG A 125 3.04 4.56 1.55
C ARG A 125 3.86 3.37 2.01
N GLY A 126 4.78 3.58 2.95
CA GLY A 126 5.66 2.52 3.43
C GLY A 126 6.37 2.85 4.74
N THR A 127 7.10 1.88 5.28
CA THR A 127 7.84 1.99 6.53
C THR A 127 9.24 2.52 6.28
N LEU A 128 9.68 3.52 7.05
CA LEU A 128 11.07 3.99 7.04
C LEU A 128 11.99 2.96 7.71
N THR A 129 12.91 2.41 6.94
CA THR A 129 13.78 1.28 7.32
C THR A 129 15.27 1.64 7.34
N GLY A 130 15.66 2.81 6.82
CA GLY A 130 17.05 3.27 6.81
C GLY A 130 17.24 4.74 6.41
N PHE A 131 18.48 5.22 6.57
CA PHE A 131 18.91 6.60 6.29
C PHE A 131 20.13 6.64 5.34
N GLY A 132 20.49 7.85 4.89
CA GLY A 132 21.50 8.14 3.84
C GLY A 132 20.80 8.73 2.61
N SER A 133 19.87 7.95 2.06
CA SER A 133 18.59 8.39 1.51
C SER A 133 17.51 7.99 2.52
N LEU A 134 16.27 8.46 2.40
CA LEU A 134 15.17 7.73 3.03
C LEU A 134 15.09 6.34 2.38
N ILE A 135 15.16 5.28 3.18
CA ILE A 135 15.01 3.90 2.70
C ILE A 135 13.66 3.40 3.18
N ILE A 136 12.74 3.18 2.26
CA ILE A 136 11.35 2.80 2.54
C ILE A 136 11.15 1.35 2.10
N ASN A 137 10.55 0.54 2.96
CA ASN A 137 10.29 -0.89 2.71
C ASN A 137 11.53 -1.67 2.23
N GLU A 138 12.70 -1.31 2.77
CA GLU A 138 14.02 -1.83 2.44
C GLU A 138 14.51 -1.63 0.99
N GLN A 139 13.70 -1.07 0.09
CA GLN A 139 13.96 -1.06 -1.35
C GLN A 139 13.87 0.30 -2.03
N THR A 140 12.99 1.18 -1.55
CA THR A 140 12.78 2.49 -2.16
C THR A 140 13.72 3.52 -1.53
N HIS A 141 14.58 4.11 -2.34
CA HIS A 141 15.61 5.07 -1.92
C HIS A 141 15.25 6.48 -2.40
N LEU A 142 14.81 7.34 -1.49
CA LEU A 142 14.48 8.73 -1.83
C LEU A 142 15.51 9.71 -1.25
N ALA A 143 16.12 10.50 -2.12
CA ALA A 143 16.91 11.63 -1.70
C ALA A 143 16.02 12.72 -1.10
N LEU A 144 16.58 13.48 -0.17
CA LEU A 144 15.99 14.72 0.35
C LEU A 144 16.84 15.90 -0.15
N ASP A 145 16.17 16.97 -0.55
CA ASP A 145 16.81 18.24 -0.91
C ASP A 145 16.19 19.41 -0.14
N ASP A 146 16.65 20.63 -0.43
CA ASP A 146 16.19 21.84 0.24
C ASP A 146 14.71 22.19 -0.06
N ASN A 147 14.11 21.55 -1.06
CA ASN A 147 12.71 21.76 -1.47
C ASN A 147 11.78 20.65 -0.96
N THR A 148 12.31 19.53 -0.46
CA THR A 148 11.51 18.46 0.11
C THR A 148 10.72 18.98 1.31
N ARG A 149 9.39 18.88 1.24
CA ARG A 149 8.49 19.25 2.34
C ARG A 149 8.31 18.03 3.25
N ILE A 150 8.71 18.17 4.51
CA ILE A 150 8.57 17.11 5.51
C ILE A 150 7.45 17.49 6.47
N ARG A 151 6.57 16.55 6.79
CA ARG A 151 5.52 16.71 7.80
C ARG A 151 5.49 15.57 8.78
N LEU A 152 5.01 15.84 9.99
CA LEU A 152 4.81 14.86 11.05
C LEU A 152 3.40 15.02 11.58
N ASP A 153 2.51 14.07 11.26
CA ASP A 153 1.08 14.18 11.53
C ASP A 153 0.55 15.57 11.16
N GLY A 154 0.75 15.99 9.91
CA GLY A 154 0.25 17.27 9.40
C GLY A 154 0.94 18.54 9.92
N ASP A 155 1.90 18.45 10.85
CA ASP A 155 2.76 19.59 11.19
C ASP A 155 3.76 19.85 10.06
N ASP A 156 3.79 21.08 9.52
CA ASP A 156 4.65 21.52 8.41
C ASP A 156 6.06 21.99 8.85
N ASN A 157 6.36 22.05 10.16
CA ASN A 157 7.66 22.49 10.66
C ASN A 157 8.63 21.40 11.22
N PRO A 158 8.56 20.11 10.82
CA PRO A 158 9.61 19.15 11.15
C PRO A 158 10.74 19.17 10.13
N SER A 159 11.83 18.50 10.50
CA SER A 159 13.03 18.32 9.69
C SER A 159 13.32 16.84 9.46
N ALA A 160 14.27 16.54 8.57
CA ALA A 160 14.71 15.16 8.35
C ALA A 160 15.23 14.47 9.62
N SER A 161 15.74 15.24 10.61
CA SER A 161 16.19 14.70 11.89
C SER A 161 15.04 14.27 12.83
N ASP A 162 13.81 14.69 12.55
CA ASP A 162 12.64 14.28 13.33
C ASP A 162 12.06 12.95 12.85
N LEU A 163 12.50 12.45 11.67
CA LEU A 163 12.16 11.13 11.18
C LEU A 163 12.92 10.03 11.93
N ALA A 164 12.27 8.89 12.15
CA ALA A 164 12.87 7.75 12.85
C ALA A 164 12.46 6.42 12.20
N LEU A 165 13.32 5.40 12.38
CA LEU A 165 13.03 4.06 11.88
C LEU A 165 11.71 3.52 12.42
N GLY A 166 10.98 2.82 11.55
CA GLY A 166 9.66 2.27 11.83
C GLY A 166 8.52 3.29 11.71
N MET A 167 8.79 4.58 11.45
CA MET A 167 7.72 5.51 11.08
C MET A 167 7.09 5.11 9.74
N VAL A 168 5.78 5.29 9.59
CA VAL A 168 5.09 5.08 8.31
C VAL A 168 5.05 6.41 7.58
N LEU A 169 5.57 6.43 6.36
CA LEU A 169 5.66 7.61 5.51
C LEU A 169 4.62 7.53 4.40
N HIS A 170 3.94 8.63 4.12
CA HIS A 170 3.31 8.91 2.84
C HIS A 170 4.24 9.86 2.09
N TYR A 171 4.47 9.63 0.81
CA TYR A 171 5.42 10.45 0.08
C TYR A 171 5.08 10.59 -1.39
N THR A 172 5.62 11.64 -1.99
CA THR A 172 5.65 11.85 -3.44
C THR A 172 7.09 12.08 -3.87
N SER A 173 7.39 11.81 -5.13
CA SER A 173 8.74 11.88 -5.70
C SER A 173 8.74 12.53 -7.08
N GLY A 174 9.85 13.20 -7.40
CA GLY A 174 10.03 14.07 -8.57
C GLY A 174 10.19 13.32 -9.89
N ASP A 175 10.43 14.06 -10.97
CA ASP A 175 10.57 13.53 -12.33
C ASP A 175 11.81 12.65 -12.56
N ASP A 176 12.76 12.66 -11.63
CA ASP A 176 13.92 11.77 -11.56
C ASP A 176 13.59 10.35 -11.08
N THR A 177 12.31 10.10 -10.74
CA THR A 177 11.84 8.82 -10.24
C THR A 177 11.92 7.72 -11.29
N THR A 178 12.52 6.60 -10.90
CA THR A 178 12.53 5.38 -11.73
C THR A 178 11.15 4.77 -11.90
N ASN A 179 10.88 4.11 -13.04
CA ASN A 179 9.58 3.53 -13.35
C ASN A 179 9.06 2.49 -12.33
N ASN A 180 9.94 1.93 -11.50
CA ASN A 180 9.60 0.97 -10.44
C ASN A 180 9.72 1.57 -9.03
N LEU A 181 9.85 2.90 -8.90
CA LEU A 181 9.97 3.64 -7.64
C LEU A 181 11.22 3.29 -6.80
N ALA A 182 12.19 2.56 -7.35
CA ALA A 182 13.38 2.15 -6.58
C ALA A 182 14.25 3.34 -6.14
N THR A 183 14.31 4.39 -6.94
CA THR A 183 15.02 5.65 -6.62
C THR A 183 14.26 6.88 -7.12
N GLY A 184 14.48 8.02 -6.47
CA GLY A 184 14.04 9.36 -6.88
C GLY A 184 14.38 10.41 -5.82
N THR A 185 13.94 11.65 -6.02
CA THR A 185 14.00 12.72 -5.01
C THR A 185 12.61 12.96 -4.44
N ALA A 186 12.47 12.94 -3.11
CA ALA A 186 11.18 13.16 -2.47
C ALA A 186 10.75 14.64 -2.59
N LEU A 187 9.49 14.85 -2.96
CA LEU A 187 8.87 16.18 -2.97
C LEU A 187 8.13 16.44 -1.66
N THR A 188 7.39 15.45 -1.18
CA THR A 188 6.73 15.47 0.13
C THR A 188 7.04 14.18 0.87
N VAL A 189 7.21 14.30 2.19
CA VAL A 189 7.36 13.17 3.12
C VAL A 189 6.53 13.47 4.36
N ASP A 190 5.41 12.79 4.51
CA ASP A 190 4.50 12.94 5.64
C ASP A 190 4.61 11.68 6.51
N ALA A 191 5.23 11.77 7.70
CA ALA A 191 5.21 10.65 8.65
C ALA A 191 3.92 10.68 9.46
N ILE A 192 3.25 9.53 9.54
CA ILE A 192 1.90 9.42 10.09
C ILE A 192 1.87 8.36 11.18
N SER A 193 1.54 8.79 12.39
CA SER A 193 1.16 7.91 13.49
C SER A 193 -0.31 7.49 13.36
N GLU A 194 -0.64 6.30 13.87
CA GLU A 194 -2.00 5.77 13.89
C GLU A 194 -2.72 6.10 15.20
N VAL A 195 -1.97 6.16 16.31
CA VAL A 195 -2.48 6.56 17.62
C VAL A 195 -1.40 7.19 18.48
N LYS A 196 -1.78 8.25 19.20
CA LYS A 196 -1.02 8.89 20.27
C LYS A 196 -1.91 9.02 21.50
N GLY A 197 -1.52 8.44 22.62
CA GLY A 197 -2.29 8.56 23.85
C GLY A 197 -1.95 7.50 24.90
N PRO A 198 -2.74 7.41 25.98
CA PRO A 198 -2.47 6.50 27.08
C PRO A 198 -2.80 5.05 26.74
N ILE A 199 -2.00 4.15 27.31
CA ILE A 199 -2.27 2.72 27.35
C ILE A 199 -3.54 2.49 28.17
N THR A 200 -4.47 1.76 27.59
CA THR A 200 -5.76 1.38 28.18
C THR A 200 -5.82 -0.08 28.60
N SER A 201 -4.94 -0.91 28.05
CA SER A 201 -4.73 -2.32 28.44
C SER A 201 -3.30 -2.73 28.08
N VAL A 202 -2.67 -3.62 28.85
CA VAL A 202 -1.34 -4.17 28.54
C VAL A 202 -1.38 -5.63 28.07
N ASN A 203 -2.53 -6.30 28.23
CA ASN A 203 -2.70 -7.69 27.77
C ASN A 203 -4.14 -7.96 27.30
N PRO A 204 -4.43 -7.88 25.99
CA PRO A 204 -3.52 -7.42 24.94
C PRO A 204 -3.20 -5.92 25.06
N LEU A 205 -2.11 -5.47 24.45
CA LEU A 205 -1.73 -4.06 24.45
C LEU A 205 -2.78 -3.23 23.70
N ARG A 206 -3.30 -2.18 24.35
CA ARG A 206 -4.22 -1.21 23.75
C ARG A 206 -3.85 0.22 24.08
N VAL A 207 -3.95 1.11 23.10
CA VAL A 207 -3.78 2.56 23.25
C VAL A 207 -5.07 3.23 22.82
N LEU A 208 -5.69 4.05 23.68
CA LEU A 208 -7.03 4.62 23.42
C LEU A 208 -8.04 3.55 22.92
N ALA A 209 -8.07 2.42 23.62
CA ALA A 209 -8.85 1.21 23.31
C ALA A 209 -8.51 0.49 21.99
N GLN A 210 -7.59 0.98 21.16
CA GLN A 210 -7.18 0.33 19.92
C GLN A 210 -6.19 -0.81 20.20
N LEU A 211 -6.42 -1.99 19.61
CA LEU A 211 -5.49 -3.12 19.72
C LEU A 211 -4.19 -2.79 18.99
N VAL A 212 -3.05 -2.92 19.67
CA VAL A 212 -1.72 -2.74 19.08
C VAL A 212 -1.03 -4.10 19.02
N ILE A 213 -0.70 -4.53 17.81
CA ILE A 213 0.00 -5.79 17.52
C ILE A 213 1.46 -5.44 17.19
N SER A 214 2.40 -6.06 17.90
CA SER A 214 3.83 -5.92 17.62
C SER A 214 4.40 -7.22 17.07
N THR A 215 5.20 -7.13 16.02
CA THR A 215 5.93 -8.22 15.38
C THR A 215 7.43 -8.06 15.64
N GLY A 216 8.25 -9.02 15.19
CA GLY A 216 9.71 -8.97 15.38
C GLY A 216 10.40 -7.78 14.70
N ASP A 217 9.75 -7.18 13.68
CA ASP A 217 10.17 -5.98 12.96
C ASP A 217 9.67 -4.66 13.58
N THR A 218 8.83 -4.69 14.62
CA THR A 218 8.36 -3.47 15.28
C THR A 218 9.52 -2.79 16.02
N VAL A 219 9.80 -1.54 15.66
CA VAL A 219 10.81 -0.72 16.35
C VAL A 219 10.28 -0.28 17.71
N LEU A 220 10.90 -0.76 18.78
CA LEU A 220 10.59 -0.36 20.16
C LEU A 220 11.50 0.80 20.59
N ALA A 221 10.92 1.97 20.86
CA ALA A 221 11.67 3.17 21.19
C ALA A 221 11.29 3.71 22.58
N ASP A 222 12.31 4.09 23.36
CA ASP A 222 12.16 4.71 24.69
C ASP A 222 11.30 3.91 25.68
N LEU A 223 11.16 2.60 25.45
CA LEU A 223 10.46 1.70 26.36
C LEU A 223 11.33 1.41 27.59
N PRO A 224 10.75 1.31 28.80
CA PRO A 224 11.48 0.89 29.98
C PRO A 224 12.07 -0.51 29.76
N GLY A 225 13.40 -0.64 29.90
CA GLY A 225 14.09 -1.92 29.63
C GLY A 225 14.03 -2.40 28.17
N GLY A 226 13.55 -1.58 27.23
CA GLY A 226 13.45 -1.93 25.81
C GLY A 226 12.39 -2.99 25.48
N GLN A 227 11.43 -3.23 26.37
CA GLN A 227 10.45 -4.32 26.24
C GLN A 227 9.02 -3.84 26.50
N LEU A 228 8.05 -4.47 25.85
CA LEU A 228 6.62 -4.14 25.98
C LEU A 228 6.03 -4.54 27.34
N ASN A 229 6.54 -5.61 27.97
CA ASN A 229 6.06 -6.11 29.26
C ASN A 229 6.34 -5.15 30.43
N ALA A 230 7.19 -4.14 30.23
CA ALA A 230 7.50 -3.13 31.23
C ALA A 230 6.55 -1.92 31.18
N LEU A 231 5.65 -1.89 30.19
CA LEU A 231 4.62 -0.86 30.06
C LEU A 231 3.49 -1.08 31.07
N VAL A 232 2.89 0.01 31.51
CA VAL A 232 1.75 0.00 32.42
C VAL A 232 0.60 0.84 31.86
N VAL A 233 -0.63 0.53 32.29
CA VAL A 233 -1.81 1.36 31.96
C VAL A 233 -1.55 2.81 32.38
N GLY A 234 -1.87 3.75 31.48
CA GLY A 234 -1.62 5.18 31.66
C GLY A 234 -0.29 5.69 31.08
N ASP A 235 0.68 4.84 30.76
CA ASP A 235 1.83 5.25 29.96
C ASP A 235 1.36 5.79 28.60
N GLU A 236 1.99 6.84 28.08
CA GLU A 236 1.60 7.40 26.78
C GLU A 236 2.52 6.92 25.67
N LEU A 237 1.91 6.39 24.61
CA LEU A 237 2.60 5.85 23.44
C LEU A 237 2.25 6.66 22.19
N GLU A 238 3.25 6.80 21.32
CA GLU A 238 3.07 7.12 19.91
C GLU A 238 3.31 5.84 19.11
N VAL A 239 2.32 5.42 18.33
CA VAL A 239 2.35 4.19 17.55
C VAL A 239 2.19 4.51 16.07
N HIS A 240 3.16 4.09 15.28
CA HIS A 240 3.10 4.07 13.82
C HIS A 240 2.80 2.64 13.37
N GLY A 241 2.09 2.50 12.25
CA GLY A 241 1.81 1.18 11.70
C GLY A 241 0.72 1.21 10.63
N PHE A 242 0.16 0.04 10.39
CA PHE A 242 -0.91 -0.16 9.42
C PHE A 242 -2.14 -0.69 10.12
N ARG A 243 -3.24 0.04 9.97
CA ARG A 243 -4.53 -0.38 10.51
C ARG A 243 -5.14 -1.51 9.70
N GLY A 244 -5.72 -2.50 10.38
CA GLY A 244 -6.55 -3.54 9.78
C GLY A 244 -8.03 -3.20 9.79
N GLY A 245 -8.84 -4.08 9.19
CA GLY A 245 -10.28 -3.84 8.99
C GLY A 245 -11.10 -3.71 10.27
N ASN A 246 -10.59 -4.18 11.41
CA ASN A 246 -11.26 -4.12 12.71
C ASN A 246 -10.61 -3.09 13.67
N ASN A 247 -9.88 -2.12 13.11
CA ASN A 247 -9.15 -1.06 13.82
C ASN A 247 -7.97 -1.53 14.70
N GLU A 248 -7.52 -2.78 14.57
CA GLU A 248 -6.22 -3.21 15.09
C GLU A 248 -5.07 -2.52 14.34
N ILE A 249 -3.97 -2.25 15.03
CA ILE A 249 -2.79 -1.59 14.49
C ILE A 249 -1.65 -2.60 14.44
N ASN A 250 -1.24 -3.01 13.24
CA ASN A 250 0.02 -3.72 13.04
C ASN A 250 1.15 -2.70 13.12
N ALA A 251 1.82 -2.65 14.28
CA ALA A 251 2.76 -1.59 14.61
C ALA A 251 4.11 -1.80 13.91
N THR A 252 4.61 -0.75 13.30
CA THR A 252 5.99 -0.65 12.77
C THR A 252 6.91 0.06 13.74
N ARG A 253 6.36 0.92 14.59
CA ARG A 253 7.07 1.60 15.67
C ARG A 253 6.16 1.84 16.86
N ILE A 254 6.66 1.53 18.05
CA ILE A 254 6.03 1.85 19.33
C ILE A 254 7.02 2.66 20.14
N GLN A 255 6.70 3.93 20.38
CA GLN A 255 7.53 4.83 21.19
C GLN A 255 6.81 5.26 22.46
N ARG A 256 7.44 5.11 23.62
CA ARG A 256 6.93 5.69 24.87
C ARG A 256 7.36 7.16 25.00
N LYS A 257 6.43 8.03 25.37
CA LYS A 257 6.68 9.46 25.57
C LYS A 257 6.61 9.78 27.06
N ALA A 258 7.76 9.65 27.74
CA ALA A 258 7.83 9.80 29.21
C ALA A 258 7.36 11.17 29.72
N GLY A 259 7.53 12.23 28.92
CA GLY A 259 7.03 13.57 29.23
C GLY A 259 5.53 13.79 28.97
N GLY A 260 4.82 12.75 28.51
CA GLY A 260 3.47 12.86 27.96
C GLY A 260 3.45 13.40 26.53
N ILE A 261 2.28 13.35 25.93
CA ILE A 261 2.00 13.77 24.56
C ILE A 261 1.01 14.94 24.63
N PRO A 262 1.40 16.18 24.28
CA PRO A 262 0.52 17.34 24.41
C PRO A 262 -0.77 17.25 23.59
N VAL A 263 -0.69 16.63 22.40
CA VAL A 263 -1.82 16.41 21.50
C VAL A 263 -1.94 14.91 21.25
N TRP A 264 -3.01 14.33 21.77
CA TRP A 264 -3.37 12.96 21.45
C TRP A 264 -3.99 12.89 20.06
N LYS A 265 -3.86 11.73 19.44
CA LYS A 265 -4.34 11.47 18.09
C LYS A 265 -4.93 10.06 18.03
N LEU A 266 -6.04 9.91 17.34
CA LEU A 266 -6.64 8.62 17.03
C LEU A 266 -7.13 8.63 15.59
N THR A 267 -6.48 7.86 14.73
CA THR A 267 -6.96 7.57 13.38
C THR A 267 -7.78 6.28 13.41
N GLY A 268 -8.80 6.15 12.57
CA GLY A 268 -9.51 4.88 12.36
C GLY A 268 -10.88 5.02 11.72
N THR A 269 -11.58 3.88 11.62
CA THR A 269 -12.92 3.82 11.04
C THR A 269 -13.98 4.16 12.08
N VAL A 270 -14.92 5.03 11.73
CA VAL A 270 -16.11 5.29 12.56
C VAL A 270 -16.96 4.03 12.64
N THR A 271 -17.18 3.52 13.85
CA THR A 271 -17.95 2.28 14.12
C THR A 271 -19.35 2.57 14.66
N GLY A 272 -19.60 3.79 15.11
CA GLY A 272 -20.89 4.22 15.65
C GLY A 272 -21.02 5.74 15.63
N VAL A 273 -22.25 6.22 15.42
CA VAL A 273 -22.60 7.65 15.50
C VAL A 273 -23.83 7.78 16.39
N GLY A 274 -23.73 8.61 17.41
CA GLY A 274 -24.79 8.89 18.38
C GLY A 274 -25.13 10.38 18.44
N THR A 275 -25.99 10.76 19.38
CA THR A 275 -26.31 12.17 19.61
C THR A 275 -25.14 12.87 20.29
N GLY A 276 -24.35 13.63 19.52
CA GLY A 276 -23.19 14.37 20.04
C GLY A 276 -21.96 13.50 20.35
N THR A 277 -21.98 12.24 19.93
CA THR A 277 -20.88 11.29 20.11
C THR A 277 -20.65 10.47 18.86
N PHE A 278 -19.45 9.90 18.73
CA PHE A 278 -19.14 8.87 17.75
C PHE A 278 -18.11 7.91 18.33
N ASN A 279 -17.87 6.78 17.65
CA ASN A 279 -16.92 5.77 18.08
C ASN A 279 -15.87 5.51 17.00
N ILE A 280 -14.62 5.34 17.43
CA ILE A 280 -13.55 4.73 16.62
C ILE A 280 -13.16 3.42 17.30
N GLY A 281 -13.44 2.29 16.65
CA GLY A 281 -13.37 0.99 17.31
C GLY A 281 -14.33 0.94 18.50
N SER A 282 -13.83 0.66 19.70
CA SER A 282 -14.62 0.70 20.94
C SER A 282 -14.46 2.00 21.74
N GLN A 283 -13.64 2.95 21.28
CA GLN A 283 -13.41 4.21 21.97
C GLN A 283 -14.55 5.19 21.64
N GLU A 284 -15.34 5.57 22.64
CA GLU A 284 -16.33 6.64 22.49
C GLU A 284 -15.64 8.01 22.54
N ILE A 285 -16.10 8.92 21.69
CA ILE A 285 -15.60 10.28 21.56
C ILE A 285 -16.80 11.24 21.64
N LEU A 286 -16.67 12.28 22.45
CA LEU A 286 -17.62 13.39 22.48
C LEU A 286 -17.27 14.37 21.36
N LEU A 287 -18.22 14.59 20.45
CA LEU A 287 -18.02 15.48 19.30
C LEU A 287 -18.07 16.97 19.72
N GLY A 288 -18.92 17.30 20.70
CA GLY A 288 -19.14 18.68 21.13
C GLY A 288 -19.61 19.56 19.96
N ASP A 289 -19.03 20.76 19.87
CA ASP A 289 -19.31 21.74 18.79
C ASP A 289 -18.28 21.65 17.63
N ILE A 290 -17.42 20.63 17.63
CA ILE A 290 -16.40 20.46 16.57
C ILE A 290 -17.08 19.95 15.30
N ALA A 291 -16.87 20.66 14.19
CA ALA A 291 -17.38 20.27 12.88
C ALA A 291 -16.35 19.39 12.15
N PRO A 292 -16.70 18.15 11.77
CA PRO A 292 -15.85 17.33 10.92
C PRO A 292 -15.58 18.00 9.57
N ARG A 293 -14.31 17.99 9.16
CA ARG A 293 -13.85 18.54 7.88
C ARG A 293 -13.51 17.44 6.89
N ASP A 294 -13.54 17.78 5.61
CA ASP A 294 -13.14 16.90 4.49
C ASP A 294 -13.98 15.61 4.33
N CYS A 295 -15.16 15.56 4.97
CA CYS A 295 -16.12 14.48 4.82
C CYS A 295 -17.03 14.70 3.60
N SER A 296 -17.41 13.63 2.89
CA SER A 296 -18.36 13.69 1.76
C SER A 296 -19.81 14.00 2.16
N GLY A 297 -20.08 14.11 3.46
CA GLY A 297 -21.38 14.36 4.06
C GLY A 297 -21.26 14.44 5.59
N PRO A 298 -22.38 14.38 6.33
CA PRO A 298 -22.33 14.19 7.78
C PRO A 298 -21.53 12.93 8.14
N LEU A 299 -20.80 12.99 9.26
CA LEU A 299 -20.02 11.85 9.76
C LEU A 299 -20.90 10.60 9.88
N ALA A 300 -20.45 9.51 9.29
CA ALA A 300 -21.18 8.25 9.18
C ALA A 300 -20.31 7.05 9.56
N ILE A 301 -20.98 5.94 9.90
CA ILE A 301 -20.30 4.64 10.11
C ILE A 301 -19.59 4.24 8.82
N GLY A 302 -18.31 3.87 8.94
CA GLY A 302 -17.45 3.52 7.81
C GLY A 302 -16.50 4.63 7.37
N ASP A 303 -16.74 5.88 7.77
CA ASP A 303 -15.83 6.99 7.46
C ASP A 303 -14.46 6.72 8.12
N GLN A 304 -13.38 6.91 7.36
CA GLN A 304 -12.03 6.96 7.92
C GLN A 304 -11.80 8.36 8.45
N VAL A 305 -11.37 8.48 9.70
CA VAL A 305 -11.12 9.78 10.32
C VAL A 305 -9.81 9.80 11.07
N GLU A 306 -9.25 11.00 11.20
CA GLU A 306 -8.24 11.33 12.18
C GLU A 306 -8.80 12.35 13.15
N ALA A 307 -8.80 12.00 14.44
CA ALA A 307 -9.26 12.87 15.51
C ALA A 307 -8.08 13.29 16.40
N ARG A 308 -8.04 14.57 16.77
CA ARG A 308 -7.02 15.15 17.66
C ARG A 308 -7.66 15.62 18.95
N PHE A 309 -6.93 15.46 20.05
CA PHE A 309 -7.41 15.78 21.38
C PHE A 309 -6.35 16.52 22.17
N ALA A 310 -6.75 17.49 22.98
CA ALA A 310 -5.88 17.99 24.03
C ALA A 310 -5.67 16.87 25.06
N ARG A 311 -4.42 16.72 25.54
CA ARG A 311 -4.08 15.75 26.58
C ARG A 311 -4.98 15.90 27.82
N ASP A 312 -5.58 14.80 28.27
CA ASP A 312 -6.34 14.74 29.53
C ASP A 312 -5.64 13.79 30.53
N PRO A 313 -4.85 14.32 31.49
CA PRO A 313 -4.17 13.50 32.48
C PRO A 313 -5.13 12.70 33.39
N GLY A 314 -6.42 13.04 33.43
CA GLY A 314 -7.44 12.35 34.22
C GLY A 314 -8.11 11.17 33.51
N PHE A 315 -7.92 11.02 32.19
CA PHE A 315 -8.58 9.99 31.39
C PHE A 315 -8.36 8.58 31.94
N GLN A 316 -9.45 7.81 32.05
CA GLN A 316 -9.41 6.40 32.45
C GLN A 316 -9.91 5.47 31.32
N PRO A 317 -9.42 4.22 31.24
CA PRO A 317 -9.90 3.25 30.27
C PRO A 317 -11.43 3.08 30.33
N GLY A 318 -12.10 3.12 29.18
CA GLY A 318 -13.55 3.01 29.06
C GLY A 318 -14.32 4.33 29.18
N GLN A 319 -13.65 5.44 29.52
CA GLN A 319 -14.23 6.78 29.47
C GLN A 319 -14.31 7.28 28.02
N ALA A 320 -15.30 8.13 27.72
CA ALA A 320 -15.34 8.89 26.47
C ALA A 320 -14.22 9.95 26.42
N LEU A 321 -13.62 10.14 25.24
CA LEU A 321 -12.68 11.24 25.00
C LEU A 321 -13.45 12.55 24.83
N ALA A 322 -13.23 13.50 25.74
CA ALA A 322 -14.02 14.75 25.85
C ALA A 322 -13.28 16.00 25.32
N THR A 323 -12.00 15.89 25.00
CA THR A 323 -11.11 17.01 24.67
C THR A 323 -10.83 17.13 23.17
N LEU A 324 -11.78 16.68 22.33
CA LEU A 324 -11.68 16.74 20.88
C LEU A 324 -11.42 18.18 20.42
N SER A 325 -10.37 18.37 19.63
CA SER A 325 -9.96 19.67 19.10
C SER A 325 -10.09 19.76 17.59
N ASP A 326 -9.98 18.64 16.89
CA ASP A 326 -10.10 18.55 15.45
C ASP A 326 -10.52 17.14 15.02
N ILE A 327 -11.24 17.05 13.91
CA ILE A 327 -11.59 15.79 13.25
C ILE A 327 -11.67 16.00 11.75
N GLU A 328 -10.87 15.22 11.03
CA GLU A 328 -10.77 15.24 9.57
C GLU A 328 -11.09 13.86 9.01
N CYS A 329 -12.00 13.80 8.04
CA CYS A 329 -12.19 12.60 7.25
C CYS A 329 -11.02 12.42 6.30
N GLN A 330 -10.42 11.23 6.32
CA GLN A 330 -9.28 10.89 5.49
C GLN A 330 -9.72 10.07 4.28
N GLY A 331 -9.11 10.36 3.13
CA GLY A 331 -9.17 9.47 1.98
C GLY A 331 -8.45 8.16 2.29
N GLY A 332 -9.07 7.04 1.92
CA GLY A 332 -8.37 5.76 1.93
C GLY A 332 -7.35 5.66 0.79
N GLY A 333 -6.31 4.86 0.97
CA GLY A 333 -5.29 4.59 -0.04
C GLY A 333 -4.32 5.73 -0.34
N LEU A 334 -3.75 5.74 -1.54
CA LEU A 334 -2.84 6.79 -2.01
C LEU A 334 -3.65 8.00 -2.50
N PRO A 335 -3.36 9.22 -2.03
CA PRO A 335 -4.01 10.41 -2.56
C PRO A 335 -3.58 10.65 -4.01
N SER A 336 -4.53 11.04 -4.86
CA SER A 336 -4.20 11.52 -6.20
C SER A 336 -3.38 12.82 -6.07
N PRO A 337 -2.15 12.86 -6.62
CA PRO A 337 -1.31 14.05 -6.49
C PRO A 337 -1.89 15.19 -7.32
N ALA A 338 -1.68 16.43 -6.86
CA ALA A 338 -2.18 17.62 -7.57
C ALA A 338 -1.54 17.78 -8.96
N ASN A 339 -0.25 17.46 -9.11
CA ASN A 339 0.54 17.78 -10.31
C ASN A 339 1.26 16.55 -10.92
N PRO A 340 0.56 15.47 -11.33
CA PRO A 340 1.20 14.22 -11.78
C PRO A 340 1.89 14.33 -13.16
N ILE A 341 3.10 13.78 -13.31
CA ILE A 341 3.86 13.74 -14.58
C ILE A 341 3.07 13.05 -15.72
N ALA A 342 2.18 12.13 -15.36
CA ALA A 342 1.35 11.36 -16.28
C ALA A 342 0.12 10.84 -15.52
N SER A 343 -0.89 10.36 -16.25
CA SER A 343 -2.06 9.73 -15.60
C SER A 343 -1.73 8.43 -14.88
N VAL A 344 -0.58 7.82 -15.21
CA VAL A 344 -0.08 6.59 -14.59
C VAL A 344 1.31 6.86 -14.03
N LEU A 345 1.48 6.64 -12.72
CA LEU A 345 2.68 6.91 -11.95
C LEU A 345 3.30 5.62 -11.43
N ALA A 346 4.59 5.66 -11.05
CA ALA A 346 5.16 4.60 -10.23
C ALA A 346 4.52 4.63 -8.84
N GLY A 347 4.04 3.50 -8.34
CA GLY A 347 3.31 3.43 -7.08
C GLY A 347 3.73 2.27 -6.22
N GLU A 348 3.86 2.51 -4.91
CA GLU A 348 3.93 1.45 -3.90
C GLU A 348 2.92 1.72 -2.78
N PHE A 349 2.38 0.65 -2.18
CA PHE A 349 1.49 0.79 -1.04
C PHE A 349 1.64 -0.40 -0.10
N GLU A 350 2.12 -0.14 1.11
CA GLU A 350 2.05 -1.08 2.21
C GLU A 350 0.79 -0.88 3.05
N GLY A 351 0.15 -1.98 3.43
CA GLY A 351 -1.07 -1.96 4.24
C GLY A 351 -1.52 -3.34 4.69
N VAL A 352 -2.71 -3.37 5.30
CA VAL A 352 -3.40 -4.59 5.72
C VAL A 352 -4.62 -4.80 4.81
N VAL A 353 -4.81 -6.01 4.30
CA VAL A 353 -5.97 -6.36 3.47
C VAL A 353 -7.23 -6.24 4.32
N ASN A 354 -8.17 -5.39 3.93
CA ASN A 354 -9.47 -5.28 4.60
C ASN A 354 -10.56 -6.08 3.87
N ARG A 355 -10.43 -6.25 2.56
CA ARG A 355 -11.44 -6.93 1.73
C ARG A 355 -10.85 -7.54 0.47
N VAL A 356 -11.22 -8.80 0.19
CA VAL A 356 -10.98 -9.45 -1.10
C VAL A 356 -12.26 -9.35 -1.93
N ILE A 357 -12.18 -8.71 -3.11
CA ILE A 357 -13.34 -8.48 -3.99
C ILE A 357 -13.48 -9.63 -4.99
N SER A 358 -12.35 -10.11 -5.51
CA SER A 358 -12.25 -11.23 -6.45
C SER A 358 -10.84 -11.79 -6.45
N ALA A 359 -10.60 -12.86 -7.23
CA ALA A 359 -9.26 -13.43 -7.37
C ALA A 359 -8.19 -12.43 -7.87
N GLU A 360 -8.59 -11.35 -8.54
CA GLU A 360 -7.68 -10.35 -9.13
C GLU A 360 -7.81 -8.96 -8.51
N ARG A 361 -8.71 -8.77 -7.54
CA ARG A 361 -9.00 -7.45 -6.97
C ARG A 361 -9.24 -7.55 -5.47
N PHE A 362 -8.57 -6.69 -4.72
CA PHE A 362 -8.74 -6.58 -3.28
C PHE A 362 -8.40 -5.14 -2.86
N GLU A 363 -8.69 -4.78 -1.61
CA GLU A 363 -8.46 -3.44 -1.07
C GLU A 363 -7.55 -3.45 0.18
N PHE A 364 -6.82 -2.35 0.36
CA PHE A 364 -6.10 -1.99 1.60
C PHE A 364 -6.56 -0.63 2.10
N ASN A 365 -7.25 -0.52 3.24
CA ASN A 365 -7.58 0.79 3.81
C ASN A 365 -8.10 1.82 2.77
N GLY A 366 -8.93 1.35 1.82
CA GLY A 366 -9.47 2.12 0.70
C GLY A 366 -8.65 2.13 -0.62
N GLN A 367 -7.39 1.70 -0.64
CA GLN A 367 -6.64 1.51 -1.88
C GLN A 367 -7.11 0.26 -2.61
N LEU A 368 -7.72 0.43 -3.77
CA LEU A 368 -8.01 -0.68 -4.67
C LEU A 368 -6.74 -1.14 -5.38
N VAL A 369 -6.46 -2.45 -5.30
CA VAL A 369 -5.33 -3.09 -5.98
C VAL A 369 -5.82 -4.14 -6.97
N VAL A 370 -5.21 -4.14 -8.15
CA VAL A 370 -5.50 -5.07 -9.25
C VAL A 370 -4.29 -5.93 -9.55
N LEU A 371 -4.49 -7.24 -9.59
CA LEU A 371 -3.50 -8.22 -9.99
C LEU A 371 -3.59 -8.53 -11.48
N LYS A 372 -2.47 -8.94 -12.06
CA LYS A 372 -2.35 -9.43 -13.43
C LYS A 372 -1.69 -10.81 -13.44
N SER A 373 -1.72 -11.49 -14.57
CA SER A 373 -1.10 -12.81 -14.73
C SER A 373 0.42 -12.80 -14.49
N ASN A 374 1.07 -11.65 -14.67
CA ASN A 374 2.49 -11.44 -14.44
C ASN A 374 2.83 -10.79 -13.09
N THR A 375 1.84 -10.58 -12.20
CA THR A 375 2.13 -10.14 -10.83
C THR A 375 2.99 -11.19 -10.13
N ARG A 376 4.14 -10.76 -9.62
CA ARG A 376 5.04 -11.60 -8.83
C ARG A 376 4.64 -11.56 -7.36
N PHE A 377 4.83 -12.68 -6.66
CA PHE A 377 4.59 -12.76 -5.22
C PHE A 377 5.90 -13.07 -4.52
N ARG A 378 6.12 -12.42 -3.37
CA ARG A 378 7.27 -12.64 -2.49
C ARG A 378 6.79 -12.81 -1.05
N PHE A 379 7.43 -13.70 -0.32
CA PHE A 379 7.10 -14.18 1.02
C PHE A 379 5.68 -14.75 1.16
N GLY A 380 5.09 -15.22 0.06
CA GLY A 380 3.71 -15.68 0.00
C GLY A 380 3.19 -15.91 -1.40
N THR A 381 1.94 -16.33 -1.46
CA THR A 381 1.24 -16.70 -2.70
C THR A 381 -0.05 -15.91 -2.84
N ARG A 382 -0.68 -15.95 -4.02
CA ARG A 382 -2.02 -15.38 -4.23
C ARG A 382 -3.03 -15.81 -3.16
N SER A 383 -3.02 -17.08 -2.77
CA SER A 383 -3.96 -17.58 -1.77
C SER A 383 -3.76 -16.97 -0.39
N ASP A 384 -2.60 -16.38 -0.10
CA ASP A 384 -2.32 -15.72 1.18
C ASP A 384 -2.91 -14.30 1.26
N ILE A 385 -3.49 -13.77 0.17
CA ILE A 385 -4.25 -12.52 0.19
C ILE A 385 -5.62 -12.80 0.79
N ILE A 386 -5.70 -12.65 2.12
CA ILE A 386 -6.90 -12.79 2.93
C ILE A 386 -7.06 -11.53 3.80
N PRO A 387 -8.28 -11.20 4.28
CA PRO A 387 -8.44 -10.15 5.28
C PRO A 387 -7.47 -10.33 6.47
N GLY A 388 -6.86 -9.23 6.92
CA GLY A 388 -5.86 -9.22 7.98
C GLY A 388 -4.41 -9.36 7.50
N ALA A 389 -4.18 -9.88 6.28
CA ALA A 389 -2.83 -10.02 5.75
C ALA A 389 -2.15 -8.65 5.54
N ARG A 390 -0.99 -8.43 6.17
CA ARG A 390 -0.12 -7.27 5.91
C ARG A 390 0.78 -7.56 4.70
N LEU A 391 0.78 -6.65 3.72
CA LEU A 391 1.60 -6.79 2.52
C LEU A 391 1.89 -5.43 1.89
N GLU A 392 2.88 -5.40 1.01
CA GLU A 392 3.24 -4.30 0.13
C GLU A 392 2.91 -4.63 -1.32
N ALA A 393 2.21 -3.73 -2.00
CA ALA A 393 1.94 -3.81 -3.43
C ALA A 393 2.76 -2.75 -4.18
N GLU A 394 3.55 -3.19 -5.16
CA GLU A 394 4.31 -2.31 -6.04
C GLU A 394 3.80 -2.41 -7.47
N GLY A 395 3.74 -1.29 -8.17
CA GLY A 395 3.41 -1.27 -9.59
C GLY A 395 3.13 0.12 -10.11
N THR A 396 2.02 0.25 -10.82
CA THR A 396 1.62 1.52 -11.45
C THR A 396 0.31 2.02 -10.86
N PHE A 397 0.30 3.27 -10.43
CA PHE A 397 -0.88 3.94 -9.88
C PHE A 397 -1.55 4.79 -10.94
N ASP A 398 -2.81 4.50 -11.25
CA ASP A 398 -3.67 5.34 -12.08
C ASP A 398 -4.22 6.48 -11.23
N ALA A 399 -3.70 7.69 -11.43
CA ALA A 399 -4.07 8.88 -10.65
C ALA A 399 -5.48 9.39 -10.95
N VAL A 400 -6.11 8.95 -12.05
CA VAL A 400 -7.47 9.33 -12.43
C VAL A 400 -8.49 8.45 -11.73
N ASN A 401 -8.23 7.13 -11.68
CA ASN A 401 -9.15 6.15 -11.10
C ASN A 401 -8.77 5.71 -9.68
N SER A 402 -7.63 6.20 -9.16
CA SER A 402 -7.04 5.82 -7.87
C SER A 402 -6.83 4.30 -7.72
N VAL A 403 -6.39 3.63 -8.79
CA VAL A 403 -6.18 2.18 -8.83
C VAL A 403 -4.70 1.85 -8.94
N LEU A 404 -4.21 0.98 -8.06
CA LEU A 404 -2.85 0.43 -8.15
C LEU A 404 -2.87 -0.91 -8.88
N THR A 405 -2.24 -0.99 -10.05
CA THR A 405 -2.02 -2.28 -10.73
C THR A 405 -0.68 -2.86 -10.29
N ALA A 406 -0.72 -3.98 -9.58
CA ALA A 406 0.46 -4.57 -8.96
C ALA A 406 1.31 -5.37 -9.97
N ARG A 407 2.58 -5.00 -10.08
CA ARG A 407 3.65 -5.80 -10.67
C ARG A 407 4.20 -6.82 -9.67
N GLU A 408 4.26 -6.46 -8.40
CA GLU A 408 4.76 -7.31 -7.32
C GLU A 408 3.91 -7.14 -6.05
N ILE A 409 3.75 -8.24 -5.32
CA ILE A 409 3.10 -8.32 -4.01
C ILE A 409 4.10 -8.95 -3.05
N LYS A 410 4.52 -8.22 -2.03
CA LYS A 410 5.45 -8.68 -0.99
C LYS A 410 4.71 -8.79 0.33
N PHE A 411 4.53 -10.01 0.82
CA PHE A 411 3.93 -10.24 2.13
C PHE A 411 4.88 -9.77 3.24
N LYS A 412 4.29 -9.16 4.28
CA LYS A 412 5.02 -8.61 5.43
C LYS A 412 4.70 -9.43 6.67
N GLY A 413 5.61 -9.37 7.64
CA GLY A 413 5.59 -10.25 8.81
C GLY A 413 5.97 -11.69 8.46
N SER A 414 6.43 -12.44 9.44
CA SER A 414 6.74 -13.87 9.29
C SER A 414 5.43 -14.64 9.17
N ARG A 415 4.86 -14.72 7.96
CA ARG A 415 3.62 -15.45 7.69
C ARG A 415 3.80 -16.93 8.00
N VAL A 416 2.77 -17.50 8.60
CA VAL A 416 2.73 -18.91 8.97
C VAL A 416 1.46 -19.55 8.44
N ARG A 417 1.58 -20.82 8.08
CA ARG A 417 0.44 -21.69 7.82
C ARG A 417 0.65 -23.00 8.55
N ILE A 418 -0.33 -23.40 9.34
CA ILE A 418 -0.29 -24.63 10.12
C ILE A 418 -1.57 -25.39 9.79
N GLU A 419 -1.44 -26.62 9.32
CA GLU A 419 -2.56 -27.54 9.16
C GLU A 419 -2.26 -28.79 9.99
N ALA A 420 -3.02 -28.99 11.06
CA ALA A 420 -2.82 -30.09 11.99
C ALA A 420 -4.10 -30.34 12.82
N PRO A 421 -4.16 -31.44 13.58
CA PRO A 421 -5.23 -31.64 14.56
C PRO A 421 -5.25 -30.52 15.60
N LEU A 422 -6.45 -29.96 15.84
CA LEU A 422 -6.68 -28.97 16.89
C LEU A 422 -6.50 -29.61 18.28
N GLU A 423 -5.70 -28.95 19.10
CA GLU A 423 -5.52 -29.23 20.52
C GLU A 423 -6.13 -28.09 21.33
N SER A 424 -6.88 -28.42 22.39
CA SER A 424 -7.43 -27.41 23.30
C SER A 424 -7.20 -27.82 24.76
N SER A 425 -6.67 -26.91 25.56
CA SER A 425 -6.43 -27.12 26.99
C SER A 425 -6.55 -25.79 27.74
N GLY A 426 -7.38 -25.75 28.78
CA GLY A 426 -7.53 -24.57 29.64
C GLY A 426 -8.00 -23.30 28.92
N GLY A 427 -8.75 -23.44 27.81
CA GLY A 427 -9.20 -22.31 26.97
C GLY A 427 -8.16 -21.80 25.98
N GLN A 428 -6.97 -22.39 25.95
CA GLN A 428 -5.94 -22.13 24.96
C GLN A 428 -6.00 -23.19 23.86
N ILE A 429 -5.85 -22.76 22.60
CA ILE A 429 -5.76 -23.66 21.45
C ILE A 429 -4.33 -23.70 20.90
N SER A 430 -3.94 -24.88 20.43
CA SER A 430 -2.66 -25.12 19.76
C SER A 430 -2.80 -26.12 18.61
N LEU A 431 -1.85 -26.08 17.69
CA LEU A 431 -1.64 -27.09 16.67
C LEU A 431 -0.18 -27.54 16.78
N LEU A 432 0.08 -28.84 16.94
CA LEU A 432 1.44 -29.38 17.15
C LEU A 432 2.13 -28.82 18.41
N GLY A 433 1.36 -28.40 19.42
CA GLY A 433 1.88 -27.64 20.56
C GLY A 433 2.23 -26.17 20.28
N ILE A 434 2.09 -25.69 19.05
CA ILE A 434 2.26 -24.27 18.69
C ILE A 434 1.03 -23.49 19.16
N ARG A 435 1.26 -22.53 20.04
CA ARG A 435 0.20 -21.74 20.68
C ARG A 435 -0.34 -20.68 19.73
N LEU A 436 -1.66 -20.59 19.64
CA LEU A 436 -2.32 -19.53 18.88
C LEU A 436 -2.80 -18.41 19.81
N LEU A 437 -2.65 -17.18 19.35
CA LEU A 437 -3.36 -16.02 19.85
C LEU A 437 -4.55 -15.76 18.91
N VAL A 438 -5.74 -16.10 19.40
CA VAL A 438 -7.01 -15.77 18.74
C VAL A 438 -7.48 -14.43 19.26
N THR A 439 -7.93 -13.57 18.35
CA THR A 439 -8.44 -12.24 18.69
C THR A 439 -9.85 -12.06 18.14
N ALA A 440 -10.49 -10.93 18.46
CA ALA A 440 -11.78 -10.60 17.87
C ALA A 440 -11.75 -10.42 16.34
N VAL A 441 -10.56 -10.37 15.74
CA VAL A 441 -10.35 -10.17 14.30
C VAL A 441 -10.05 -11.47 13.54
N THR A 442 -9.90 -12.59 14.26
CA THR A 442 -9.67 -13.90 13.66
C THR A 442 -10.92 -14.36 12.91
N GLU A 443 -10.80 -14.60 11.60
CA GLU A 443 -11.88 -15.14 10.77
C GLU A 443 -12.10 -16.63 11.09
N ASP A 444 -13.28 -16.97 11.61
CA ASP A 444 -13.70 -18.34 11.92
C ASP A 444 -15.10 -18.60 11.35
N GLU A 445 -15.18 -18.75 10.03
CA GLU A 445 -16.45 -19.04 9.34
C GLU A 445 -16.99 -20.46 9.65
N ASP A 446 -16.12 -21.35 10.14
CA ASP A 446 -16.44 -22.76 10.39
C ASP A 446 -16.83 -23.04 11.86
N GLY A 447 -16.87 -22.01 12.73
CA GLY A 447 -17.27 -22.12 14.13
C GLY A 447 -16.35 -23.04 14.95
N ILE A 448 -15.06 -23.06 14.63
CA ILE A 448 -14.05 -23.87 15.30
C ILE A 448 -13.94 -23.47 16.77
N LEU A 449 -13.99 -22.16 17.06
CA LEU A 449 -13.85 -21.60 18.39
C LEU A 449 -15.05 -21.87 19.31
N ASP A 450 -16.23 -22.18 18.76
CA ASP A 450 -17.46 -22.41 19.53
C ASP A 450 -17.47 -23.75 20.27
N THR A 451 -16.82 -24.75 19.68
CA THR A 451 -16.94 -26.15 20.13
C THR A 451 -15.59 -26.76 20.52
N LEU A 452 -14.47 -26.25 19.99
CA LEU A 452 -13.10 -26.67 20.31
C LEU A 452 -12.86 -28.19 20.27
N SER A 453 -13.66 -28.92 19.49
CA SER A 453 -13.52 -30.38 19.34
C SER A 453 -12.37 -30.72 18.41
N SER A 454 -11.69 -31.85 18.69
CA SER A 454 -10.58 -32.31 17.86
C SER A 454 -11.04 -32.55 16.42
N ARG A 455 -10.39 -31.86 15.50
CA ARG A 455 -10.57 -31.91 14.04
C ARG A 455 -9.32 -31.37 13.36
N GLN A 456 -9.14 -31.63 12.08
CA GLN A 456 -8.07 -31.01 11.31
C GLN A 456 -8.42 -29.55 11.06
N VAL A 457 -7.51 -28.64 11.45
CA VAL A 457 -7.68 -27.20 11.29
C VAL A 457 -6.50 -26.65 10.53
N GLU A 458 -6.77 -25.78 9.56
CA GLU A 458 -5.79 -24.89 8.98
C GLU A 458 -5.86 -23.52 9.67
N VAL A 459 -4.71 -23.06 10.13
CA VAL A 459 -4.49 -21.72 10.68
C VAL A 459 -3.60 -20.96 9.71
N ARG A 460 -4.03 -19.75 9.37
CA ARG A 460 -3.18 -18.76 8.70
C ARG A 460 -2.99 -17.57 9.60
N GLY A 461 -1.79 -17.02 9.61
CA GLY A 461 -1.46 -15.90 10.47
C GLY A 461 -0.01 -15.48 10.32
N PHE A 462 0.51 -14.87 11.38
CA PHE A 462 1.90 -14.42 11.46
C PHE A 462 2.45 -14.55 12.88
N LEU A 463 3.77 -14.54 13.00
CA LEU A 463 4.44 -14.49 14.30
C LEU A 463 4.43 -13.07 14.87
N ASP A 464 4.00 -12.93 16.12
CA ASP A 464 4.24 -11.72 16.89
C ASP A 464 5.71 -11.63 17.38
N GLY A 465 6.07 -10.49 17.98
CA GLY A 465 7.42 -10.26 18.50
C GLY A 465 7.81 -11.16 19.69
N THR A 466 6.88 -11.95 20.21
CA THR A 466 7.09 -12.90 21.32
C THR A 466 7.11 -14.36 20.85
N GLY A 467 6.94 -14.61 19.54
CA GLY A 467 6.92 -15.93 18.92
C GLY A 467 5.57 -16.65 18.96
N TRP A 468 4.49 -15.96 19.34
CA TRP A 468 3.13 -16.51 19.25
C TRP A 468 2.59 -16.38 17.83
N VAL A 469 1.78 -17.34 17.42
CA VAL A 469 1.04 -17.25 16.15
C VAL A 469 -0.22 -16.44 16.37
N VAL A 470 -0.29 -15.23 15.82
CA VAL A 470 -1.53 -14.46 15.75
C VAL A 470 -2.37 -15.02 14.61
N ALA A 471 -3.54 -15.59 14.92
CA ALA A 471 -4.40 -16.20 13.92
C ALA A 471 -5.20 -15.13 13.17
N GLU A 472 -5.02 -15.06 11.85
CA GLU A 472 -5.84 -14.25 10.93
C GLU A 472 -7.08 -15.04 10.50
N GLN A 473 -6.92 -16.34 10.22
CA GLN A 473 -8.00 -17.20 9.74
C GLN A 473 -7.87 -18.63 10.29
N LEU A 474 -9.02 -19.22 10.62
CA LEU A 474 -9.19 -20.62 10.96
C LEU A 474 -10.11 -21.27 9.94
N ARG A 475 -9.75 -22.46 9.45
CA ARG A 475 -10.59 -23.25 8.53
C ARG A 475 -10.59 -24.73 8.89
N GLU A 476 -11.75 -25.36 8.80
CA GLU A 476 -11.87 -26.79 8.99
C GLU A 476 -11.34 -27.53 7.74
N ARG A 477 -10.62 -28.62 7.98
CA ARG A 477 -10.00 -29.47 6.95
C ARG A 477 -10.43 -30.94 7.05
N GLY A 478 -11.30 -31.27 8.00
CA GLY A 478 -11.91 -32.59 8.16
C GLY A 478 -11.53 -33.29 9.46
N ASP A 479 -11.54 -34.62 9.44
CA ASP A 479 -11.19 -35.46 10.59
C ASP A 479 -9.71 -35.27 10.98
N PRO A 480 -9.37 -35.33 12.28
CA PRO A 480 -8.00 -35.09 12.74
C PRO A 480 -7.04 -36.13 12.17
N ASP A 481 -6.02 -35.68 11.44
CA ASP A 481 -5.01 -36.53 10.81
C ASP A 481 -3.59 -36.01 11.11
N ALA A 482 -2.91 -36.67 12.05
CA ALA A 482 -1.51 -36.40 12.38
C ALA A 482 -0.52 -36.89 11.30
N GLY A 483 -1.00 -37.64 10.30
CA GLY A 483 -0.23 -38.10 9.14
C GLY A 483 -0.28 -37.17 7.92
N ASP A 484 -1.17 -36.17 7.93
CA ASP A 484 -1.29 -35.13 6.89
C ASP A 484 -1.17 -33.73 7.53
N VAL A 485 0.03 -33.42 8.03
CA VAL A 485 0.35 -32.13 8.61
C VAL A 485 1.04 -31.25 7.59
N ARG A 486 0.68 -29.96 7.56
CA ARG A 486 1.39 -28.92 6.82
C ARG A 486 1.90 -27.85 7.77
N LEU A 487 3.15 -27.47 7.63
CA LEU A 487 3.77 -26.42 8.42
C LEU A 487 4.60 -25.52 7.52
N ARG A 488 4.27 -24.24 7.47
CA ARG A 488 5.00 -23.21 6.74
C ARG A 488 5.34 -22.05 7.67
N GLY A 489 6.57 -21.56 7.57
CA GLY A 489 7.06 -20.43 8.36
C GLY A 489 8.55 -20.19 8.14
N PRO A 490 9.16 -19.24 8.89
CA PRO A 490 10.59 -19.01 8.82
C PRO A 490 11.37 -20.20 9.38
N ALA A 491 12.43 -20.59 8.68
CA ALA A 491 13.38 -21.59 9.14
C ALA A 491 14.24 -21.04 10.29
N SER A 492 14.43 -21.85 11.33
CA SER A 492 15.38 -21.60 12.41
C SER A 492 16.21 -22.85 12.73
N ASP A 493 17.18 -22.73 13.64
CA ASP A 493 17.98 -23.85 14.16
C ASP A 493 18.55 -24.76 13.04
N ILE A 494 19.06 -24.13 11.98
CA ILE A 494 19.56 -24.83 10.80
C ILE A 494 20.89 -25.51 11.16
N ASP A 495 20.94 -26.83 10.93
CA ASP A 495 22.15 -27.62 11.05
C ASP A 495 22.26 -28.63 9.89
N GLY A 496 23.33 -29.43 9.85
CA GLY A 496 23.55 -30.40 8.77
C GLY A 496 22.50 -31.52 8.69
N ASN A 497 21.66 -31.66 9.72
CA ASN A 497 20.70 -32.75 9.89
C ASN A 497 19.23 -32.28 9.79
N GLY A 498 18.97 -30.98 9.65
CA GLY A 498 17.60 -30.44 9.63
C GLY A 498 17.53 -28.96 9.97
N PHE A 499 16.31 -28.48 10.17
CA PHE A 499 15.98 -27.13 10.62
C PHE A 499 14.66 -27.18 11.40
N SER A 500 14.28 -26.10 12.04
CA SER A 500 13.01 -25.94 12.76
C SER A 500 12.10 -24.95 12.04
N ILE A 501 10.78 -25.14 12.18
CA ILE A 501 9.76 -24.15 11.85
C ILE A 501 8.89 -23.99 13.09
N LEU A 502 8.77 -22.78 13.65
CA LEU A 502 7.96 -22.52 14.86
C LEU A 502 8.34 -23.43 16.05
N GLY A 503 9.63 -23.72 16.21
CA GLY A 503 10.14 -24.63 17.24
C GLY A 503 9.89 -26.12 16.97
N ILE A 504 9.25 -26.47 15.85
CA ILE A 504 9.04 -27.84 15.41
C ILE A 504 10.19 -28.29 14.52
N ARG A 505 10.86 -29.37 14.93
CA ARG A 505 12.01 -29.90 14.20
C ARG A 505 11.57 -30.64 12.94
N ILE A 506 12.09 -30.23 11.78
CA ILE A 506 11.88 -30.93 10.51
C ILE A 506 12.98 -31.97 10.33
N ASP A 507 12.60 -33.25 10.35
CA ASP A 507 13.50 -34.36 10.09
C ASP A 507 13.75 -34.49 8.57
N THR A 508 14.95 -34.10 8.16
CA THR A 508 15.35 -34.11 6.75
C THR A 508 15.95 -35.44 6.28
N ASP A 509 16.19 -36.40 7.18
CA ASP A 509 16.61 -37.75 6.82
C ASP A 509 15.44 -38.57 6.27
N THR A 510 14.22 -38.30 6.75
CA THR A 510 13.00 -38.97 6.30
C THR A 510 12.24 -38.20 5.23
N ALA A 511 12.71 -37.00 4.83
CA ALA A 511 12.05 -36.17 3.83
C ALA A 511 11.85 -36.91 2.50
N ARG A 512 10.65 -36.80 1.94
CA ARG A 512 10.27 -37.45 0.67
C ARG A 512 10.77 -36.69 -0.56
N ALA A 513 10.96 -35.37 -0.44
CA ALA A 513 11.44 -34.51 -1.51
C ALA A 513 11.93 -33.17 -0.96
N PHE A 514 12.85 -32.54 -1.69
CA PHE A 514 13.22 -31.13 -1.52
C PHE A 514 12.92 -30.37 -2.81
N ARG A 515 12.35 -29.17 -2.70
CA ARG A 515 12.09 -28.26 -3.82
C ARG A 515 12.71 -26.90 -3.56
N ASN A 516 13.14 -26.25 -4.63
CA ASN A 516 13.51 -24.83 -4.59
C ASN A 516 12.27 -23.94 -4.74
N ARG A 517 12.47 -22.63 -4.69
CA ARG A 517 11.42 -21.59 -4.77
C ARG A 517 10.61 -21.56 -6.05
N SER A 518 11.06 -22.24 -7.09
CA SER A 518 10.32 -22.42 -8.34
C SER A 518 9.54 -23.74 -8.38
N GLY A 519 9.43 -24.44 -7.24
CA GLY A 519 8.84 -25.76 -7.14
C GLY A 519 9.66 -26.87 -7.80
N VAL A 520 10.91 -26.61 -8.20
CA VAL A 520 11.74 -27.63 -8.90
C VAL A 520 12.44 -28.51 -7.87
N LEU A 521 12.39 -29.83 -8.08
CA LEU A 521 13.08 -30.82 -7.25
C LEU A 521 14.60 -30.56 -7.23
N ILE A 522 15.17 -30.56 -6.03
CA ILE A 522 16.61 -30.44 -5.79
C ILE A 522 17.06 -31.51 -4.80
N ASP A 523 18.36 -31.80 -4.75
CA ASP A 523 18.90 -32.66 -3.70
C ASP A 523 19.01 -31.91 -2.35
N ARG A 524 19.14 -32.69 -1.28
CA ARG A 524 19.23 -32.16 0.08
C ARG A 524 20.44 -31.23 0.27
N ALA A 525 21.58 -31.56 -0.32
CA ALA A 525 22.79 -30.74 -0.17
C ALA A 525 22.58 -29.33 -0.77
N THR A 526 21.98 -29.26 -1.96
CA THR A 526 21.61 -28.02 -2.64
C THR A 526 20.56 -27.24 -1.86
N PHE A 527 19.60 -27.93 -1.23
CA PHE A 527 18.61 -27.29 -0.37
C PHE A 527 19.28 -26.57 0.81
N PHE A 528 20.15 -27.25 1.56
CA PHE A 528 20.86 -26.65 2.70
C PHE A 528 21.88 -25.57 2.32
N GLN A 529 22.43 -25.59 1.10
CA GLN A 529 23.25 -24.49 0.59
C GLN A 529 22.44 -23.19 0.37
N ARG A 530 21.12 -23.32 0.16
CA ARG A 530 20.22 -22.19 -0.11
C ARG A 530 19.39 -21.79 1.10
N LEU A 531 19.24 -22.69 2.07
CA LEU A 531 18.54 -22.44 3.31
C LEU A 531 19.39 -21.53 4.20
N VAL A 532 18.79 -20.43 4.64
CA VAL A 532 19.39 -19.47 5.57
C VAL A 532 18.38 -19.17 6.67
N GLU A 533 18.87 -18.73 7.83
CA GLU A 533 18.02 -18.37 8.96
C GLU A 533 16.96 -17.34 8.53
N GLY A 534 15.71 -17.58 8.90
CA GLY A 534 14.57 -16.73 8.53
C GLY A 534 14.01 -16.95 7.13
N ALA A 535 14.63 -17.77 6.28
CA ALA A 535 14.04 -18.12 4.98
C ALA A 535 12.70 -18.83 5.17
N VAL A 536 11.68 -18.45 4.41
CA VAL A 536 10.37 -19.11 4.48
C VAL A 536 10.47 -20.48 3.83
N VAL A 537 9.97 -21.48 4.53
CA VAL A 537 9.98 -22.88 4.11
C VAL A 537 8.67 -23.55 4.47
N SER A 538 8.27 -24.54 3.67
CA SER A 538 7.12 -25.39 3.93
C SER A 538 7.54 -26.85 4.09
N ALA A 539 6.87 -27.54 5.01
CA ALA A 539 6.90 -28.98 5.19
C ALA A 539 5.46 -29.48 5.02
N GLU A 540 5.19 -30.17 3.92
CA GLU A 540 3.85 -30.65 3.55
C GLU A 540 3.72 -32.16 3.61
N ASP A 541 2.48 -32.63 3.76
CA ASP A 541 2.09 -34.04 3.82
C ASP A 541 2.96 -34.83 4.83
N ALA A 542 3.28 -34.16 5.93
CA ALA A 542 4.21 -34.61 6.96
C ALA A 542 3.48 -35.40 8.05
N THR A 543 4.22 -36.28 8.71
CA THR A 543 3.72 -37.03 9.87
C THR A 543 4.27 -36.41 11.15
N TRP A 544 3.38 -36.03 12.06
CA TRP A 544 3.71 -35.59 13.41
C TRP A 544 4.03 -36.76 14.33
N ASP A 545 5.16 -36.69 15.04
CA ASP A 545 5.61 -37.77 15.92
C ASP A 545 5.08 -37.66 17.36
N GLY A 546 4.32 -36.60 17.68
CA GLY A 546 3.80 -36.34 19.03
C GLY A 546 4.84 -35.78 20.00
N ALA A 547 6.08 -35.55 19.57
CA ALA A 547 7.22 -35.24 20.43
C ALA A 547 8.10 -34.09 19.92
N GLY A 548 7.58 -33.20 19.08
CA GLY A 548 8.32 -32.02 18.62
C GLY A 548 8.90 -32.11 17.21
N SER A 549 8.65 -33.19 16.45
CA SER A 549 9.21 -33.34 15.11
C SER A 549 8.22 -33.78 14.03
N LEU A 550 8.44 -33.24 12.82
CA LEU A 550 7.76 -33.66 11.59
C LEU A 550 8.69 -34.53 10.73
N ARG A 551 8.14 -35.65 10.25
CA ARG A 551 8.84 -36.65 9.42
C ARG A 551 8.13 -36.83 8.09
N ASN A 552 8.80 -37.47 7.14
CA ASN A 552 8.22 -37.84 5.84
C ASN A 552 7.68 -36.65 5.01
N ALA A 553 8.11 -35.43 5.33
CA ALA A 553 7.62 -34.22 4.68
C ALA A 553 8.12 -34.11 3.23
N ARG A 554 7.34 -33.45 2.38
CA ARG A 554 7.88 -32.76 1.20
C ARG A 554 8.27 -31.35 1.64
N ILE A 555 9.50 -30.96 1.36
CA ILE A 555 10.07 -29.71 1.85
C ILE A 555 10.31 -28.76 0.68
N GLU A 556 9.86 -27.52 0.79
CA GLU A 556 10.02 -26.50 -0.25
C GLU A 556 10.55 -25.19 0.34
N LEU A 557 11.53 -24.60 -0.33
CA LEU A 557 11.91 -23.21 -0.10
C LEU A 557 10.83 -22.33 -0.71
N GLU A 558 10.31 -21.37 0.04
CA GLU A 558 9.35 -20.38 -0.46
C GLU A 558 10.09 -19.09 -0.85
N ASP A 559 9.56 -18.36 -1.82
CA ASP A 559 10.00 -16.99 -2.14
C ASP A 559 9.32 -15.97 -1.25
#